data_AF-A0A4P8GCY2-F1
#
_entry.id   AF-A0A4P8GCY2-F1
#
_cell.length_a   1.000
_cell.length_b   1.000
_cell.length_c   1.000
_cell.angle_alpha   90.00
_cell.angle_beta   90.00
_cell.angle_gamma   90.00
#
_symmetry.space_group_name_H-M   'P 1'
#
loop_
_entity.id
_entity.type
_entity.pdbx_description
1 polymer ?
#
loop_
_entity_poly.entity_id
_entity_poly.type
_entity_poly.pdbx_seq_one_letter_code
_entity_poly.pdbx_strand_id
1 'polypeptide(L)' 'MNEVKKYLVIKAIAQGKKTKKRACAELNLSERQINRLLLAYQLKRKRSLQTRKQKSKTKTCNP' A
#
# COMPACT_ATOMS: atom_id res chain seq x y z
N MET A 1 -3.51 -4.18 -19.05
CA MET A 1 -2.62 -3.73 -17.94
C MET A 1 -2.61 -4.81 -16.87
N ASN A 2 -1.47 -5.43 -16.61
CA ASN A 2 -1.39 -6.54 -15.67
C ASN A 2 -1.47 -6.02 -14.22
N GLU A 3 -2.33 -6.60 -13.37
CA GLU A 3 -2.55 -6.13 -11.98
C GLU A 3 -1.26 -6.13 -11.16
N VAL A 4 -0.37 -7.08 -11.44
CA VAL A 4 0.95 -7.20 -10.83
C VAL A 4 1.78 -5.94 -11.09
N LYS A 5 1.79 -5.42 -12.33
CA LYS A 5 2.56 -4.23 -12.70
C LYS A 5 2.07 -2.99 -11.95
N LYS A 6 0.75 -2.82 -11.86
CA LYS A 6 0.14 -1.75 -11.03
C LYS A 6 0.62 -1.84 -9.59
N TYR A 7 0.54 -3.02 -8.97
CA TYR A 7 0.95 -3.21 -7.58
C TYR A 7 2.42 -2.87 -7.36
N LEU A 8 3.32 -3.34 -8.22
CA LEU A 8 4.76 -3.07 -8.12
C LEU A 8 5.08 -1.58 -8.22
N VAL A 9 4.45 -0.87 -9.17
CA VAL A 9 4.63 0.57 -9.34
C VAL A 9 4.15 1.33 -8.10
N ILE A 10 2.96 1.01 -7.58
CA ILE A 10 2.41 1.66 -6.39
C ILE A 10 3.24 1.36 -5.14
N LYS A 11 3.74 0.12 -4.99
CA LYS A 11 4.67 -0.28 -3.93
C LYS A 11 5.96 0.54 -3.98
N ALA A 12 6.52 0.77 -5.16
CA ALA A 12 7.73 1.58 -5.34
C ALA A 12 7.52 3.06 -4.96
N ILE A 13 6.35 3.63 -5.29
CA ILE A 13 5.98 5.00 -4.87
C ILE A 13 5.87 5.06 -3.34
N ALA A 14 5.20 4.09 -2.71
CA ALA A 14 5.06 4.04 -1.26
C ALA A 14 6.40 3.87 -0.52
N GLN A 15 7.44 3.36 -1.19
CA GLN A 15 8.81 3.25 -0.69
C GLN A 15 9.67 4.49 -1.02
N GLY A 16 9.14 5.49 -1.73
CA GLY A 16 9.89 6.67 -2.16
C GLY A 16 10.86 6.43 -3.33
N LYS A 17 10.90 5.22 -3.89
CA LYS A 17 11.82 4.86 -4.99
C LYS A 17 11.37 5.37 -6.35
N LYS A 18 10.12 5.81 -6.47
CA LYS A 18 9.52 6.27 -7.72
C LYS A 18 8.60 7.46 -7.49
N THR A 19 8.58 8.40 -8.44
CA THR A 19 7.73 9.58 -8.38
C THR A 19 6.36 9.31 -9.03
N LYS A 20 5.34 10.06 -8.60
CA LYS A 20 3.97 9.94 -9.13
C LYS A 20 3.91 10.23 -10.63
N LYS A 21 4.64 11.25 -11.11
CA LYS A 21 4.70 11.62 -12.54
C LYS A 21 5.20 10.47 -13.42
N ARG A 22 6.27 9.77 -13.00
CA ARG A 22 6.78 8.60 -13.74
C ARG A 22 5.81 7.43 -13.72
N ALA A 23 5.11 7.22 -12.60
CA ALA A 23 4.08 6.20 -12.51
C ALA A 23 2.85 6.49 -13.38
N CYS A 24 2.45 7.76 -13.52
CA CYS A 24 1.39 8.18 -14.44
C CYS A 24 1.73 7.80 -15.88
N ALA A 25 2.96 8.10 -16.33
CA ALA A 25 3.44 7.77 -17.68
C ALA A 25 3.54 6.25 -17.90
N GLU A 26 4.07 5.51 -16.93
CA GLU A 26 4.23 4.05 -17.06
C GLU A 26 2.88 3.30 -17.02
N LEU A 27 1.94 3.81 -16.23
CA LEU A 27 0.63 3.19 -16.07
C LEU A 27 -0.44 3.73 -17.02
N ASN A 28 -0.13 4.78 -17.79
CA ASN A 28 -1.11 5.56 -18.58
C ASN A 28 -2.34 5.93 -17.74
N LEU A 29 -2.09 6.38 -16.51
CA LEU A 29 -3.13 6.77 -15.56
C LEU A 29 -2.97 8.24 -15.18
N SER A 30 -4.10 8.87 -14.88
CA SER A 30 -4.10 10.19 -14.26
C SER A 30 -3.48 10.14 -12.86
N GLU A 31 -2.92 11.26 -12.44
CA GLU A 31 -2.37 11.40 -11.09
C GLU A 31 -3.41 11.15 -10.00
N ARG A 32 -4.68 11.47 -10.26
CA ARG A 32 -5.82 11.16 -9.38
C ARG A 32 -6.02 9.66 -9.20
N GLN A 33 -5.88 8.86 -10.26
CA GLN A 33 -5.98 7.40 -10.18
C GLN A 33 -4.79 6.81 -9.41
N ILE A 34 -3.57 7.32 -9.64
CA ILE A 34 -2.39 6.93 -8.87
C ILE A 34 -2.57 7.23 -7.38
N ASN A 35 -3.09 8.41 -7.03
CA ASN A 35 -3.34 8.79 -5.64
C ASN A 35 -4.38 7.87 -4.98
N ARG A 36 -5.47 7.51 -5.68
CA ARG A 36 -6.46 6.53 -5.17
C ARG A 36 -5.83 5.17 -4.91
N LEU A 37 -5.01 4.67 -5.83
CA LEU A 37 -4.32 3.39 -5.68
C LEU A 37 -3.31 3.41 -4.52
N LEU A 38 -2.58 4.51 -4.36
CA LEU A 38 -1.62 4.69 -3.27
C LEU A 38 -2.32 4.72 -1.90
N LEU A 39 -3.46 5.43 -1.80
CA LEU A 39 -4.28 5.45 -0.58
C LEU A 39 -4.79 4.04 -0.23
N ALA A 40 -5.34 3.31 -1.20
CA ALA A 40 -5.80 1.93 -1.00
C ALA A 40 -4.66 1.01 -0.51
N TYR A 41 -3.47 1.13 -1.08
CA TYR A 41 -2.28 0.40 -0.65
C TYR A 41 -1.91 0.73 0.82
N GLN A 42 -1.91 2.00 1.19
CA GLN A 42 -1.60 2.44 2.55
C GLN A 42 -2.65 1.98 3.58
N LEU A 43 -3.94 2.05 3.24
CA LEU A 43 -5.03 1.59 4.11
C LEU A 43 -4.93 0.09 4.38
N LYS A 44 -4.67 -0.72 3.35
CA LYS A 44 -4.48 -2.16 3.49
C LYS A 44 -3.29 -2.47 4.42
N ARG A 45 -2.20 -1.71 4.29
CA ARG A 45 -1.02 -1.82 5.16
C ARG A 45 -1.34 -1.41 6.61
N LYS A 46 -2.06 -0.31 6.85
CA LYS A 46 -2.50 0.10 8.20
C LYS A 46 -3.38 -0.96 8.87
N ARG A 47 -4.35 -1.51 8.14
CA ARG A 47 -5.23 -2.57 8.65
C ARG A 47 -4.45 -3.82 9.05
N SER A 48 -3.45 -4.22 8.25
CA SER A 48 -2.55 -5.34 8.58
C SER A 48 -1.68 -5.10 9.82
N LEU A 49 -1.28 -3.84 10.07
CA LEU A 49 -0.52 -3.48 11.27
C LEU A 49 -1.41 -3.41 12.52
N GLN A 50 -2.66 -3.00 12.37
CA GLN A 50 -3.64 -2.98 13.46
C GLN A 50 -4.02 -4.39 13.94
N THR A 51 -4.22 -5.36 13.02
CA THR A 51 -4.44 -6.76 13.42
C THR A 51 -3.23 -7.36 14.13
N ARG A 52 -2.00 -6.99 13.74
CA ARG A 52 -0.78 -7.46 14.42
C ARG A 52 -0.67 -6.92 15.85
N LYS A 53 -1.12 -5.69 16.11
CA LYS A 53 -1.13 -5.10 17.47
C LYS A 53 -2.17 -5.72 18.42
N GLN A 54 -3.26 -6.28 17.89
CA GLN A 54 -4.24 -6.99 18.73
C GLN A 54 -3.76 -8.40 19.13
N LYS A 55 -3.03 -9.11 18.25
CA LYS A 55 -2.46 -10.43 18.56
C LYS A 55 -1.32 -10.40 19.60
N SER A 56 -0.69 -9.25 19.82
CA SER A 56 0.34 -9.09 20.86
C SER A 56 -0.21 -8.71 22.24
N LYS A 57 -1.53 -8.58 22.43
CA LYS A 57 -2.15 -8.31 23.75
C LYS A 57 -2.79 -9.54 24.41
N THR A 58 -2.75 -10.71 23.79
CA THR A 58 -3.34 -11.95 24.33
C THR A 58 -2.28 -12.98 24.73
N LYS A 59 -1.29 -12.59 25.55
CA LYS A 59 -0.35 -13.51 26.21
C LYS A 59 0.09 -12.97 27.58
N THR A 60 -0.86 -12.88 28.50
CA THR A 60 -0.76 -12.84 29.99
C THR A 60 -2.15 -12.37 30.41
N CYS A 61 -3.02 -13.17 31.02
CA CYS A 61 -2.80 -14.04 32.16
C CYS A 61 -3.63 -15.34 32.04
N ASN A 62 -3.06 -16.42 32.57
CA ASN A 62 -3.73 -17.64 33.05
C ASN A 62 -2.89 -18.09 34.25
N PRO A 63 -3.41 -18.87 35.22
CA PRO A 63 -4.80 -19.15 35.57
C PRO A 63 -5.28 -18.34 36.79
#